data_AF-A0A9D7FH10-F1
#
_entry.id   AF-A0A9D7FH10-F1
#
_cell.length_a   1.000
_cell.length_b   1.000
_cell.length_c   1.000
_cell.angle_alpha   90.00
_cell.angle_beta   90.00
_cell.angle_gamma   90.00
#
_symmetry.space_group_name_H-M   'P 1'
#
loop_
_entity.id
_entity.type
_entity.pdbx_description
1 polymer ?
#
loop_
_entity_poly.entity_id
_entity_poly.type
_entity_poly.pdbx_seq_one_letter_code
_entity_poly.pdbx_strand_id
1 'polypeptide(L)'
;MFSSMVNEGGAIETNGKGTILQVESVNMQRNPKMNKAAQEAELKRILNAKKVIWLKEGAAEDPFGWGTLIAENYFGIGVKGHLDEFCRFVNENTILISFPDSLEAAHDPVKHITLERMKVNYEILKNATDQDGKPFTIIKMPVPDVNYMTFALDTINKNDEIKFLSQQILYEQKKFSVGDTVHFVPSSSYLNFLITNKTVFAAKYWEEGKSENAKVKDGKARQILQHYFPDKIIYPINTAETNHRGGGLHCWSMQVPK
;
A
#
# COMPACT_ATOMS: atom_id res chain seq x y z
N MET A 1 18.28 -21.40 6.20
CA MET A 1 18.93 -20.57 5.16
C MET A 1 18.88 -19.14 5.66
N PHE A 2 20.01 -18.43 5.79
CA PHE A 2 20.04 -17.06 6.31
C PHE A 2 20.31 -16.06 5.17
N SER A 3 19.76 -14.86 5.31
CA SER A 3 19.96 -13.74 4.39
C SER A 3 20.45 -12.51 5.16
N SER A 4 21.36 -11.74 4.55
CA SER A 4 21.75 -10.42 5.04
C SER A 4 20.91 -9.29 4.44
N MET A 5 20.01 -9.61 3.51
CA MET A 5 19.10 -8.64 2.92
C MET A 5 17.97 -8.35 3.92
N VAL A 6 17.81 -7.08 4.27
CA VAL A 6 16.68 -6.60 5.06
C VAL A 6 15.46 -6.56 4.15
N ASN A 7 14.40 -7.26 4.54
CA ASN A 7 13.11 -7.25 3.85
C ASN A 7 11.97 -7.54 4.83
N GLU A 8 10.77 -7.11 4.48
CA GLU A 8 9.55 -7.23 5.26
C GLU A 8 8.48 -7.95 4.44
N GLY A 9 7.63 -8.75 5.10
CA GLY A 9 6.62 -9.56 4.40
C GLY A 9 5.70 -8.77 3.46
N GLY A 10 5.28 -7.57 3.85
CA GLY A 10 4.45 -6.69 3.00
C GLY A 10 5.19 -6.05 1.81
N ALA A 11 6.52 -6.04 1.83
CA ALA A 11 7.35 -5.48 0.76
C ALA A 11 7.66 -6.48 -0.36
N ILE A 12 7.23 -7.74 -0.24
CA ILE A 12 7.41 -8.81 -1.23
C ILE A 12 6.05 -9.39 -1.62
N GLU A 13 5.82 -9.54 -2.92
CA GLU A 13 4.62 -10.20 -3.43
C GLU A 13 5.02 -11.29 -4.43
N THR A 14 4.39 -12.46 -4.37
CA THR A 14 4.75 -13.61 -5.22
C THR A 14 3.54 -14.26 -5.85
N ASN A 15 3.68 -14.71 -7.10
CA ASN A 15 2.64 -15.48 -7.78
C ASN A 15 2.67 -16.98 -7.45
N GLY A 16 3.60 -17.43 -6.59
CA GLY A 16 3.76 -18.84 -6.22
C GLY A 16 4.37 -19.74 -7.30
N LYS A 17 4.72 -19.21 -8.48
CA LYS A 17 5.33 -19.96 -9.59
C LYS A 17 6.78 -19.58 -9.91
N GLY A 18 7.29 -18.56 -9.23
CA GLY A 18 8.67 -18.09 -9.37
C GLY A 18 8.79 -16.65 -9.83
N THR A 19 7.68 -15.93 -10.02
CA THR A 19 7.73 -14.47 -10.16
C THR A 19 7.57 -13.80 -8.79
N ILE A 20 8.42 -12.82 -8.53
CA ILE A 20 8.36 -11.92 -7.38
C ILE A 20 8.28 -10.48 -7.85
N LEU A 21 7.42 -9.69 -7.22
CA LEU A 21 7.43 -8.22 -7.32
C LEU A 21 8.25 -7.64 -6.16
N GLN A 22 8.96 -6.55 -6.44
CA GLN A 22 9.70 -5.74 -5.47
C GLN A 22 9.51 -4.26 -5.76
N VAL A 23 9.73 -3.41 -4.75
CA VAL A 23 9.74 -1.94 -4.91
C VAL A 23 11.15 -1.41 -4.73
N GLU A 24 11.64 -0.68 -5.74
CA GLU A 24 13.00 -0.16 -5.78
C GLU A 24 13.24 0.85 -4.65
N SER A 25 12.32 1.80 -4.44
CA SER A 25 12.44 2.83 -3.39
C SER A 25 12.46 2.26 -1.96
N VAL A 26 11.73 1.17 -1.69
CA VAL A 26 11.74 0.45 -0.41
C VAL A 26 13.09 -0.24 -0.23
N ASN A 27 13.44 -1.14 -1.15
CA ASN A 27 14.60 -2.00 -0.95
C ASN A 27 15.93 -1.26 -1.00
N MET A 28 16.06 -0.20 -1.82
CA MET A 28 17.28 0.61 -1.86
C MET A 28 17.48 1.39 -0.56
N GLN A 29 16.40 1.73 0.16
CA GLN A 29 16.52 2.38 1.47
C GLN A 29 16.74 1.39 2.60
N ARG A 30 16.19 0.18 2.52
CA ARG A 30 16.50 -0.89 3.50
C ARG A 30 17.91 -1.44 3.34
N ASN A 31 18.40 -1.53 2.10
CA ASN A 31 19.65 -2.18 1.75
C ASN A 31 20.61 -1.23 1.00
N PRO A 32 21.03 -0.09 1.59
CA PRO A 32 21.83 0.93 0.89
C PRO A 32 23.22 0.45 0.43
N LYS A 33 23.69 -0.68 0.97
CA LYS A 33 24.98 -1.30 0.62
C LYS A 33 24.84 -2.48 -0.35
N MET A 34 23.62 -2.84 -0.76
CA MET A 34 23.36 -3.95 -1.66
C MET A 34 22.72 -3.42 -2.93
N ASN A 35 23.40 -3.54 -4.07
CA ASN A 35 22.85 -3.08 -5.33
C ASN A 35 21.70 -4.00 -5.80
N LYS A 36 20.93 -3.52 -6.78
CA LYS A 36 19.76 -4.23 -7.32
C LYS A 36 20.06 -5.65 -7.79
N ALA A 37 21.18 -5.87 -8.48
CA ALA A 37 21.57 -7.19 -8.98
C ALA A 37 21.88 -8.18 -7.84
N ALA A 38 22.55 -7.71 -6.78
CA ALA A 38 22.81 -8.52 -5.60
C ALA A 38 21.50 -8.88 -4.88
N GLN A 39 20.58 -7.92 -4.73
CA GLN A 39 19.26 -8.17 -4.16
C GLN A 39 18.46 -9.19 -4.98
N GLU A 40 18.46 -9.08 -6.32
CA GLU A 40 17.84 -10.09 -7.18
C GLU A 40 18.45 -11.48 -6.98
N ALA A 41 19.79 -11.58 -6.95
CA ALA A 41 20.47 -12.86 -6.73
C ALA A 41 20.08 -13.48 -5.38
N GLU A 42 19.91 -12.66 -4.35
CA GLU A 42 19.50 -13.11 -3.04
C GLU A 42 18.04 -13.58 -3.00
N LEU A 43 17.12 -12.86 -3.66
CA LEU A 43 15.73 -13.28 -3.80
C LEU A 43 15.62 -14.61 -4.57
N LYS A 44 16.42 -14.80 -5.61
CA LYS A 44 16.52 -16.08 -6.34
C LYS A 44 17.01 -17.21 -5.43
N ARG A 45 18.03 -16.93 -4.60
CA ARG A 45 18.63 -17.92 -3.70
C ARG A 45 17.71 -18.31 -2.54
N ILE A 46 17.07 -17.33 -1.89
CA ILE A 46 16.26 -17.53 -0.68
C ILE A 46 14.84 -17.96 -1.01
N LEU A 47 14.20 -17.33 -2.00
CA LEU A 47 12.78 -17.50 -2.31
C LEU A 47 12.53 -18.32 -3.58
N ASN A 48 13.59 -18.90 -4.15
CA ASN A 48 13.53 -19.65 -5.41
C ASN A 48 12.87 -18.83 -6.55
N ALA A 49 13.08 -17.51 -6.54
CA ALA A 49 12.60 -16.65 -7.61
C ALA A 49 13.28 -17.06 -8.93
N LYS A 50 12.51 -17.08 -10.00
CA LYS A 50 12.98 -17.20 -11.39
C LYS A 50 13.02 -15.84 -12.06
N LYS A 51 12.03 -15.00 -11.75
CA LYS A 51 11.85 -13.65 -12.28
C LYS A 51 11.59 -12.67 -11.13
N VAL A 52 12.26 -11.54 -11.16
CA VAL A 52 12.00 -10.40 -10.26
C VAL A 52 11.57 -9.22 -11.11
N ILE A 53 10.46 -8.59 -10.76
CA ILE A 53 9.94 -7.39 -11.42
C ILE A 53 10.01 -6.25 -10.41
N TRP A 54 10.62 -5.13 -10.83
CA TRP A 54 10.88 -4.00 -9.94
C TRP A 54 9.97 -2.83 -10.28
N LEU A 55 9.03 -2.57 -9.38
CA LEU A 55 8.24 -1.34 -9.35
C LEU A 55 9.08 -0.20 -8.77
N LYS A 56 8.73 1.04 -9.06
CA LYS A 56 9.55 2.21 -8.68
C LYS A 56 9.24 2.71 -7.28
N GLU A 57 8.03 3.20 -7.07
CA GLU A 57 7.57 3.78 -5.81
C GLU A 57 6.16 3.27 -5.50
N GLY A 58 5.86 3.06 -4.22
CA GLY A 58 4.52 2.68 -3.77
C GLY A 58 3.59 3.88 -3.61
N ALA A 59 2.45 3.65 -2.96
CA ALA A 59 1.44 4.68 -2.67
C ALA A 59 2.04 5.84 -1.84
N ALA A 60 1.60 7.08 -2.10
CA ALA A 60 2.09 8.26 -1.39
C ALA A 60 1.55 8.36 0.06
N GLU A 61 0.40 7.74 0.29
CA GLU A 61 -0.25 7.58 1.58
C GLU A 61 0.53 6.64 2.53
N ASP A 62 1.55 5.93 2.05
CA ASP A 62 2.46 5.06 2.83
C ASP A 62 3.91 5.60 2.80
N PRO A 63 4.18 6.80 3.38
CA PRO A 63 5.52 7.36 3.42
C PRO A 63 6.42 6.58 4.41
N PHE A 64 7.73 6.86 4.47
CA PHE A 64 8.59 6.23 5.48
C PHE A 64 8.55 7.00 6.80
N GLY A 65 8.28 6.32 7.92
CA GLY A 65 8.40 6.90 9.27
C GLY A 65 7.09 7.49 9.80
N TRP A 66 7.20 8.33 10.83
CA TRP A 66 6.06 8.88 11.56
C TRP A 66 5.94 10.39 11.30
N GLY A 67 4.78 10.86 10.85
CA GLY A 67 4.59 12.31 10.60
C GLY A 67 5.40 12.81 9.39
N THR A 68 5.57 11.96 8.38
CA THR A 68 6.34 12.28 7.18
C THR A 68 5.53 13.12 6.23
N LEU A 69 6.10 14.25 5.80
CA LEU A 69 5.47 15.13 4.83
C LEU A 69 5.32 14.42 3.48
N ILE A 70 4.09 14.38 2.98
CA ILE A 70 3.74 13.84 1.65
C ILE A 70 3.67 14.98 0.63
N ALA A 71 2.85 15.99 0.91
CA ALA A 71 2.65 17.17 0.07
C ALA A 71 2.21 18.35 0.93
N GLU A 72 2.72 19.56 0.70
CA GLU A 72 2.26 20.80 1.37
C GLU A 72 2.19 20.71 2.90
N ASN A 73 1.01 20.42 3.48
CA ASN A 73 0.71 20.20 4.89
C ASN A 73 0.00 18.84 5.15
N TYR A 74 0.17 17.88 4.25
CA TYR A 74 -0.33 16.52 4.32
C TYR A 74 0.76 15.58 4.81
N PHE A 75 0.47 14.79 5.84
CA PHE A 75 1.40 13.91 6.51
C PHE A 75 0.86 12.49 6.57
N GLY A 76 1.75 11.51 6.52
CA GLY A 76 1.40 10.12 6.73
C GLY A 76 2.32 9.43 7.71
N ILE A 77 1.97 8.19 7.99
CA ILE A 77 2.78 7.21 8.69
C ILE A 77 2.93 6.02 7.77
N GLY A 78 4.10 5.40 7.73
CA GLY A 78 4.24 4.17 6.96
C GLY A 78 5.65 3.60 6.87
N VAL A 79 5.79 2.72 5.89
CA VAL A 79 6.94 1.83 5.67
C VAL A 79 7.61 2.05 4.32
N LYS A 80 7.22 3.12 3.60
CA LYS A 80 7.78 3.60 2.32
C LYS A 80 7.18 2.98 1.05
N GLY A 81 5.91 2.58 1.08
CA GLY A 81 5.19 2.10 -0.09
C GLY A 81 5.38 0.60 -0.29
N HIS A 82 4.96 -0.20 0.69
CA HIS A 82 4.97 -1.66 0.59
C HIS A 82 3.99 -2.17 -0.48
N LEU A 83 4.28 -3.32 -1.09
CA LEU A 83 3.46 -3.91 -2.16
C LEU A 83 2.06 -4.26 -1.68
N ASP A 84 1.95 -4.72 -0.44
CA ASP A 84 0.67 -5.14 0.12
C ASP A 84 -0.38 -4.02 0.18
N GLU A 85 0.05 -2.76 0.12
CA GLU A 85 -0.83 -1.60 0.01
C GLU A 85 -1.22 -1.22 -1.42
N PHE A 86 -0.47 -1.60 -2.47
CA PHE A 86 -0.75 -1.09 -3.83
C PHE A 86 -0.64 -2.08 -4.99
N CYS A 87 -0.09 -3.27 -4.81
CA CYS A 87 0.11 -4.22 -5.90
C CYS A 87 0.13 -5.69 -5.42
N ARG A 88 -0.86 -6.49 -5.81
CA ARG A 88 -1.05 -7.87 -5.33
C ARG A 88 -1.26 -8.85 -6.46
N PHE A 89 -0.73 -10.08 -6.35
CA PHE A 89 -1.22 -11.19 -7.16
C PHE A 89 -2.55 -11.70 -6.60
N VAL A 90 -3.49 -12.02 -7.49
CA VAL A 90 -4.73 -12.74 -7.12
C VAL A 90 -4.76 -14.16 -7.65
N ASN A 91 -3.86 -14.47 -8.57
CA ASN A 91 -3.55 -15.80 -9.08
C ASN A 91 -2.16 -15.76 -9.76
N GLU A 92 -1.80 -16.81 -10.49
CA GLU A 92 -0.48 -16.97 -11.09
C GLU A 92 -0.12 -15.92 -12.16
N ASN A 93 -1.12 -15.27 -12.78
CA ASN A 93 -0.94 -14.41 -13.96
C ASN A 93 -1.67 -13.06 -13.90
N THR A 94 -2.42 -12.79 -12.83
CA THR A 94 -3.22 -11.58 -12.68
C THR A 94 -2.76 -10.77 -11.49
N ILE A 95 -2.51 -9.48 -11.75
CA ILE A 95 -2.06 -8.50 -10.77
C ILE A 95 -3.15 -7.43 -10.61
N LEU A 96 -3.48 -7.13 -9.36
CA LEU A 96 -4.25 -5.94 -9.02
C LEU A 96 -3.30 -4.81 -8.67
N ILE A 97 -3.54 -3.62 -9.21
CA ILE A 97 -2.78 -2.40 -8.87
C ILE A 97 -3.75 -1.30 -8.41
N SER A 98 -3.41 -0.63 -7.30
CA SER A 98 -4.17 0.51 -6.80
C SER A 98 -4.06 1.65 -7.81
N PHE A 99 -5.18 2.28 -8.16
CA PHE A 99 -5.20 3.31 -9.19
C PHE A 99 -6.23 4.40 -8.83
N PRO A 100 -5.78 5.59 -8.40
CA PRO A 100 -6.67 6.72 -8.15
C PRO A 100 -7.47 7.10 -9.40
N ASP A 101 -8.68 7.61 -9.19
CA ASP A 101 -9.43 8.26 -10.26
C ASP A 101 -8.78 9.60 -10.63
N SER A 102 -8.69 9.91 -11.92
CA SER A 102 -8.01 11.12 -12.40
C SER A 102 -8.69 12.41 -11.97
N LEU A 103 -10.03 12.43 -11.82
CA LEU A 103 -10.76 13.62 -11.38
C LEU A 103 -10.56 13.85 -9.88
N GLU A 104 -10.50 12.78 -9.09
CA GLU A 104 -10.16 12.89 -7.67
C GLU A 104 -8.71 13.35 -7.48
N ALA A 105 -7.77 12.76 -8.22
CA ALA A 105 -6.36 13.12 -8.19
C ALA A 105 -6.08 14.56 -8.68
N ALA A 106 -7.00 15.18 -9.42
CA ALA A 106 -6.88 16.58 -9.81
C ALA A 106 -7.15 17.56 -8.65
N HIS A 107 -7.81 17.10 -7.58
CA HIS A 107 -8.23 17.94 -6.44
C HIS A 107 -7.65 17.47 -5.10
N ASP A 108 -6.84 16.41 -5.10
CA ASP A 108 -6.20 15.84 -3.92
C ASP A 108 -4.70 15.67 -4.20
N PRO A 109 -3.83 16.42 -3.51
CA PRO A 109 -2.40 16.42 -3.81
C PRO A 109 -1.72 15.08 -3.53
N VAL A 110 -2.27 14.26 -2.61
CA VAL A 110 -1.71 12.95 -2.31
C VAL A 110 -2.12 11.93 -3.36
N LYS A 111 -3.41 11.90 -3.73
CA LYS A 111 -3.88 11.06 -4.84
C LYS A 111 -3.21 11.42 -6.16
N HIS A 112 -2.86 12.70 -6.37
CA HIS A 112 -2.06 13.14 -7.52
C HIS A 112 -0.71 12.41 -7.58
N ILE A 113 0.07 12.46 -6.50
CA ILE A 113 1.37 11.78 -6.42
C ILE A 113 1.21 10.28 -6.60
N THR A 114 0.22 9.67 -5.93
CA THR A 114 -0.08 8.24 -6.08
C THR A 114 -0.43 7.89 -7.52
N LEU A 115 -1.25 8.68 -8.21
CA LEU A 115 -1.61 8.42 -9.60
C LEU A 115 -0.38 8.44 -10.52
N GLU A 116 0.51 9.42 -10.37
CA GLU A 116 1.73 9.50 -11.17
C GLU A 116 2.67 8.30 -10.92
N ARG A 117 2.84 7.90 -9.66
CA ARG A 117 3.62 6.69 -9.32
C ARG A 117 2.98 5.41 -9.90
N MET A 118 1.66 5.30 -9.81
CA MET A 118 0.92 4.13 -10.32
C MET A 118 0.91 4.05 -11.83
N LYS A 119 0.93 5.17 -12.56
CA LYS A 119 1.13 5.19 -14.02
C LYS A 119 2.46 4.57 -14.42
N VAL A 120 3.55 4.93 -13.73
CA VAL A 120 4.88 4.35 -13.97
C VAL A 120 4.88 2.85 -13.70
N ASN A 121 4.35 2.42 -12.54
CA ASN A 121 4.28 1.00 -12.19
C ASN A 121 3.39 0.21 -13.14
N TYR A 122 2.26 0.78 -13.58
CA TYR A 122 1.36 0.15 -14.54
C TYR A 122 2.07 -0.13 -15.87
N GLU A 123 2.85 0.82 -16.40
CA GLU A 123 3.62 0.59 -17.64
C GLU A 123 4.73 -0.45 -17.45
N ILE A 124 5.37 -0.52 -16.27
CA ILE A 124 6.32 -1.59 -15.96
C ILE A 124 5.62 -2.95 -16.02
N LEU A 125 4.49 -3.08 -15.33
CA LEU A 125 3.74 -4.34 -15.26
C LEU A 125 3.21 -4.78 -16.62
N LYS A 126 2.68 -3.83 -17.41
CA LYS A 126 2.15 -4.08 -18.76
C LYS A 126 3.21 -4.59 -19.74
N ASN A 127 4.45 -4.14 -19.59
CA ASN A 127 5.58 -4.56 -20.43
C ASN A 127 6.36 -5.74 -19.82
N ALA A 128 6.02 -6.19 -18.62
CA ALA A 128 6.67 -7.32 -17.97
C ALA A 128 6.07 -8.66 -18.40
N THR A 129 6.86 -9.71 -18.19
CA THR A 129 6.44 -11.10 -18.36
C THR A 129 6.75 -11.91 -17.11
N ASP A 130 6.00 -12.99 -16.93
CA ASP A 130 6.19 -13.96 -15.85
C ASP A 130 7.46 -14.79 -16.04
N GLN A 131 7.64 -15.75 -15.14
CA GLN A 131 8.77 -16.68 -15.16
C GLN A 131 8.87 -17.53 -16.43
N ASP A 132 7.79 -17.67 -17.20
CA ASP A 132 7.68 -18.48 -18.40
C ASP A 132 7.54 -17.61 -19.67
N GLY A 133 7.73 -16.29 -19.56
CA GLY A 133 7.69 -15.35 -20.67
C GLY A 133 6.28 -14.91 -21.09
N LYS A 134 5.24 -15.19 -20.31
CA LYS A 134 3.86 -14.79 -20.61
C LYS A 134 3.52 -13.42 -20.00
N PRO A 135 2.72 -12.58 -20.68
CA PRO A 135 2.29 -11.30 -20.12
C PRO A 135 1.28 -11.49 -18.98
N PHE A 136 1.15 -10.47 -18.13
CA PHE A 136 0.18 -10.44 -17.04
C PHE A 136 -1.15 -9.81 -17.45
N THR A 137 -2.23 -10.23 -16.80
CA THR A 137 -3.48 -9.45 -16.75
C THR A 137 -3.37 -8.43 -15.63
N ILE A 138 -3.50 -7.13 -15.94
CA ILE A 138 -3.38 -6.05 -14.96
C ILE A 138 -4.75 -5.40 -14.75
N ILE A 139 -5.25 -5.42 -13.51
CA ILE A 139 -6.54 -4.86 -13.14
C ILE A 139 -6.35 -3.69 -12.19
N LYS A 140 -6.98 -2.56 -12.52
CA LYS A 140 -6.97 -1.37 -11.67
C LYS A 140 -8.01 -1.51 -10.56
N MET A 141 -7.53 -1.53 -9.32
CA MET A 141 -8.35 -1.44 -8.12
C MET A 141 -8.58 0.05 -7.78
N PRO A 142 -9.82 0.51 -7.52
CA PRO A 142 -10.04 1.87 -7.05
C PRO A 142 -9.26 2.16 -5.76
N VAL A 143 -8.95 3.42 -5.50
CA VAL A 143 -8.47 3.89 -4.19
C VAL A 143 -9.67 4.26 -3.32
N PRO A 144 -9.67 3.91 -2.01
CA PRO A 144 -10.71 4.32 -1.08
C PRO A 144 -11.00 5.83 -1.08
N ASP A 145 -12.25 6.18 -0.75
CA ASP A 145 -12.63 7.56 -0.49
C ASP A 145 -12.66 7.76 1.03
N VAL A 146 -11.51 8.15 1.60
CA VAL A 146 -11.32 8.32 3.05
C VAL A 146 -11.14 9.79 3.38
N ASN A 147 -11.74 10.21 4.50
CA ASN A 147 -11.54 11.56 5.02
C ASN A 147 -10.20 11.63 5.72
N TYR A 148 -9.38 12.61 5.34
CA TYR A 148 -8.16 12.93 6.08
C TYR A 148 -8.51 13.59 7.41
N MET A 149 -7.74 13.26 8.45
CA MET A 149 -7.90 13.90 9.75
C MET A 149 -7.25 15.28 9.69
N THR A 150 -8.05 16.33 9.82
CA THR A 150 -7.57 17.73 9.81
C THR A 150 -7.53 18.27 11.22
N PHE A 151 -6.39 18.80 11.65
CA PHE A 151 -6.19 19.32 13.00
C PHE A 151 -5.11 20.40 13.04
N ALA A 152 -5.15 21.24 14.08
CA ALA A 152 -4.05 22.15 14.39
C ALA A 152 -3.00 21.41 15.22
N LEU A 153 -1.72 21.61 14.91
CA LEU A 153 -0.62 21.00 15.66
C LEU A 153 -0.66 21.46 17.13
N ASP A 154 -0.76 20.49 18.05
CA ASP A 154 -0.89 20.73 19.49
C ASP A 154 -0.22 19.61 20.29
N THR A 155 0.91 19.92 20.93
CA THR A 155 1.72 18.95 21.68
C THR A 155 1.19 18.61 23.07
N ILE A 156 0.14 19.31 23.53
CA ILE A 156 -0.54 19.07 24.80
C ILE A 156 -2.01 18.68 24.60
N ASN A 157 -2.40 18.31 23.37
CA ASN A 157 -3.76 17.92 23.06
C ASN A 157 -4.24 16.74 23.92
N LYS A 158 -5.53 16.73 24.27
CA LYS A 158 -6.15 15.64 25.04
C LYS A 158 -6.37 14.38 24.20
N ASN A 159 -6.47 14.51 22.88
CA ASN A 159 -6.49 13.38 21.96
C ASN A 159 -5.05 12.88 21.75
N ASP A 160 -4.79 11.62 22.12
CA ASP A 160 -3.45 11.03 22.07
C ASP A 160 -2.89 10.90 20.65
N GLU A 161 -3.75 10.67 19.64
CA GLU A 161 -3.34 10.58 18.23
C GLU A 161 -2.88 11.94 17.72
N ILE A 162 -3.67 13.00 17.96
CA ILE A 162 -3.31 14.38 17.60
C ILE A 162 -2.03 14.80 18.32
N LYS A 163 -1.93 14.51 19.62
CA LYS A 163 -0.74 14.82 20.42
C LYS A 163 0.50 14.13 19.87
N PHE A 164 0.41 12.83 19.60
CA PHE A 164 1.50 12.04 19.04
C PHE A 164 1.92 12.57 17.67
N LEU A 165 0.99 12.71 16.73
CA LEU A 165 1.27 13.21 15.38
C LEU A 165 1.88 14.62 15.43
N SER A 166 1.36 15.50 16.29
CA SER A 166 1.89 16.85 16.45
C SER A 166 3.35 16.84 16.90
N GLN A 167 3.69 16.00 17.88
CA GLN A 167 5.07 15.85 18.34
C GLN A 167 5.99 15.32 17.23
N GLN A 168 5.55 14.30 16.48
CA GLN A 168 6.34 13.75 15.37
C GLN A 168 6.56 14.77 14.25
N ILE A 169 5.49 15.43 13.79
CA ILE A 169 5.55 16.42 12.70
C ILE A 169 6.48 17.58 13.08
N LEU A 170 6.33 18.15 14.28
CA LEU A 170 7.17 19.25 14.73
C LEU A 170 8.65 18.85 14.85
N TYR A 171 8.92 17.64 15.34
CA TYR A 171 10.27 17.12 15.50
C TYR A 171 10.97 16.84 14.16
N GLU A 172 10.31 16.11 13.27
CA GLU A 172 10.90 15.66 12.00
C GLU A 172 11.01 16.80 10.98
N GLN A 173 9.96 17.62 10.87
CA GLN A 173 9.84 18.56 9.74
C GLN A 173 10.48 19.91 10.01
N LYS A 174 10.56 20.33 11.29
CA LYS A 174 11.24 21.56 11.79
C LYS A 174 10.81 22.90 11.15
N LYS A 175 9.85 22.88 10.23
CA LYS A 175 9.34 24.05 9.50
C LYS A 175 7.89 24.41 9.85
N PHE A 176 7.23 23.58 10.66
CA PHE A 176 5.88 23.80 11.16
C PHE A 176 5.93 24.24 12.62
N SER A 177 4.86 24.91 13.07
CA SER A 177 4.70 25.44 14.41
C SER A 177 3.40 24.95 15.04
N VAL A 178 3.35 24.93 16.37
CA VAL A 178 2.10 24.72 17.11
C VAL A 178 1.05 25.72 16.63
N GLY A 179 -0.15 25.23 16.32
CA GLY A 179 -1.24 26.00 15.74
C GLY A 179 -1.39 25.88 14.22
N ASP A 180 -0.38 25.41 13.49
CA ASP A 180 -0.51 25.19 12.04
C ASP A 180 -1.53 24.09 11.75
N THR A 181 -2.43 24.32 10.79
CA THR A 181 -3.40 23.32 10.34
C THR A 181 -2.74 22.33 9.39
N VAL A 182 -2.87 21.05 9.71
CA VAL A 182 -2.31 19.93 8.96
C VAL A 182 -3.36 18.86 8.67
N HIS A 183 -3.05 18.00 7.69
CA HIS A 183 -3.89 16.87 7.31
C HIS A 183 -3.12 15.56 7.50
N PHE A 184 -3.65 14.65 8.30
CA PHE A 184 -3.13 13.29 8.38
C PHE A 184 -3.85 12.36 7.41
N VAL A 185 -3.06 11.64 6.64
CA VAL A 185 -3.46 10.76 5.55
C VAL A 185 -3.17 9.32 5.97
N PRO A 186 -4.21 8.53 6.31
CA PRO A 186 -4.03 7.13 6.65
C PRO A 186 -3.75 6.30 5.39
N SER A 187 -2.81 5.35 5.47
CA SER A 187 -2.53 4.40 4.40
C SER A 187 -3.74 3.48 4.20
N SER A 188 -4.61 3.85 3.27
CA SER A 188 -5.91 3.20 3.05
C SER A 188 -5.95 2.58 1.67
N SER A 189 -6.09 1.25 1.62
CA SER A 189 -6.15 0.49 0.37
C SER A 189 -7.12 -0.67 0.44
N TYR A 190 -7.78 -0.96 -0.69
CA TYR A 190 -8.49 -2.24 -0.85
C TYR A 190 -7.56 -3.41 -1.13
N LEU A 191 -6.29 -3.15 -1.47
CA LEU A 191 -5.29 -4.19 -1.77
C LEU A 191 -4.63 -4.78 -0.53
N ASN A 192 -4.80 -4.14 0.64
CA ASN A 192 -4.36 -4.68 1.91
C ASN A 192 -5.36 -5.73 2.48
N PHE A 193 -5.85 -6.61 1.59
CA PHE A 193 -6.74 -7.72 1.93
C PHE A 193 -5.94 -8.95 2.38
N LEU A 194 -6.59 -9.80 3.17
CA LEU A 194 -6.03 -11.05 3.67
C LEU A 194 -6.75 -12.25 3.03
N ILE A 195 -5.99 -13.10 2.33
CA ILE A 195 -6.49 -14.35 1.77
C ILE A 195 -6.31 -15.47 2.80
N THR A 196 -7.40 -16.19 3.10
CA THR A 196 -7.36 -17.44 3.86
C THR A 196 -7.88 -18.60 3.01
N ASN A 197 -7.92 -19.80 3.58
CA ASN A 197 -8.38 -21.00 2.86
C ASN A 197 -9.81 -20.85 2.30
N LYS A 198 -10.74 -20.23 3.05
CA LYS A 198 -12.16 -20.12 2.66
C LYS A 198 -12.68 -18.70 2.51
N THR A 199 -11.96 -17.72 3.06
CA THR A 199 -12.43 -16.33 3.17
C THR A 199 -11.34 -15.37 2.70
N VAL A 200 -11.74 -14.33 1.98
CA VAL A 200 -10.92 -13.14 1.75
C VAL A 200 -11.47 -12.05 2.65
N PHE A 201 -10.67 -11.60 3.61
CA PHE A 201 -11.02 -10.46 4.43
C PHE A 201 -10.60 -9.19 3.67
N ALA A 202 -11.61 -8.45 3.20
CA ALA A 202 -11.43 -7.26 2.38
C ALA A 202 -11.60 -6.00 3.24
N ALA A 203 -10.78 -4.98 2.98
CA ALA A 203 -10.98 -3.67 3.59
C ALA A 203 -12.30 -3.05 3.12
N LYS A 204 -12.95 -2.31 4.02
CA LYS A 204 -14.21 -1.61 3.81
C LYS A 204 -14.10 -0.23 4.43
N TYR A 205 -14.53 0.80 3.70
CA TYR A 205 -14.42 2.19 4.15
C TYR A 205 -15.76 2.91 4.23
N TRP A 206 -16.80 2.38 3.59
CA TRP A 206 -18.14 2.94 3.69
C TRP A 206 -18.87 2.51 4.96
N GLU A 207 -19.48 3.48 5.61
CA GLU A 207 -20.45 3.33 6.69
C GLU A 207 -21.57 4.36 6.51
N GLU A 208 -22.66 4.19 7.25
CA GLU A 208 -23.79 5.11 7.17
C GLU A 208 -23.34 6.54 7.47
N GLY A 209 -23.72 7.48 6.58
CA GLY A 209 -23.26 8.88 6.65
C GLY A 209 -22.02 9.21 5.81
N LYS A 210 -21.33 8.23 5.20
CA LYS A 210 -20.25 8.47 4.22
C LYS A 210 -20.79 8.71 2.81
N SER A 211 -19.93 9.21 1.93
CA SER A 211 -20.27 9.53 0.53
C SER A 211 -20.77 8.29 -0.23
N GLU A 212 -21.68 8.50 -1.19
CA GLU A 212 -22.09 7.42 -2.10
C GLU A 212 -20.90 6.91 -2.95
N ASN A 213 -19.92 7.78 -3.22
CA ASN A 213 -18.68 7.39 -3.89
C ASN A 213 -17.89 6.33 -3.11
N ALA A 214 -17.77 6.48 -1.78
CA ALA A 214 -17.16 5.46 -0.93
C ALA A 214 -17.89 4.11 -1.03
N LYS A 215 -19.23 4.14 -1.05
CA LYS A 215 -20.06 2.93 -1.20
C LYS A 215 -19.85 2.23 -2.53
N VAL A 216 -19.81 3.00 -3.62
CA VAL A 216 -19.56 2.51 -4.97
C VAL A 216 -18.18 1.87 -5.07
N LYS A 217 -17.16 2.48 -4.45
CA LYS A 217 -15.78 1.96 -4.44
C LYS A 217 -15.65 0.67 -3.62
N ASP A 218 -16.24 0.62 -2.43
CA ASP A 218 -16.32 -0.61 -1.62
C ASP A 218 -16.96 -1.74 -2.44
N GLY A 219 -18.09 -1.45 -3.10
CA GLY A 219 -18.80 -2.39 -3.96
C GLY A 219 -17.96 -2.89 -5.14
N LYS A 220 -17.28 -1.98 -5.84
CA LYS A 220 -16.39 -2.32 -6.97
C LYS A 220 -15.21 -3.16 -6.52
N ALA A 221 -14.57 -2.81 -5.41
CA ALA A 221 -13.46 -3.58 -4.85
C ALA A 221 -13.91 -5.00 -4.48
N ARG A 222 -15.06 -5.12 -3.81
CA ARG A 222 -15.67 -6.42 -3.48
C ARG A 222 -15.97 -7.24 -4.73
N GLN A 223 -16.51 -6.64 -5.79
CA GLN A 223 -16.80 -7.34 -7.05
C GLN A 223 -15.53 -7.87 -7.72
N ILE A 224 -14.46 -7.07 -7.79
CA ILE A 224 -13.16 -7.49 -8.32
C ILE A 224 -12.62 -8.67 -7.53
N LEU A 225 -12.62 -8.59 -6.19
CA LEU A 225 -12.15 -9.68 -5.34
C LEU A 225 -13.01 -10.94 -5.51
N GLN A 226 -14.34 -10.81 -5.56
CA GLN A 226 -15.23 -11.95 -5.75
C GLN A 226 -15.00 -12.64 -7.10
N HIS A 227 -14.70 -11.89 -8.15
CA HIS A 227 -14.40 -12.43 -9.47
C HIS A 227 -13.14 -13.31 -9.46
N TYR A 228 -12.08 -12.88 -8.78
CA TYR A 228 -10.81 -13.63 -8.72
C TYR A 228 -10.76 -14.69 -7.62
N PHE A 229 -11.70 -14.64 -6.67
CA PHE A 229 -11.85 -15.64 -5.62
C PHE A 229 -13.29 -16.21 -5.59
N PRO A 230 -13.74 -16.86 -6.68
CA PRO A 230 -15.15 -17.25 -6.84
C PRO A 230 -15.64 -18.23 -5.77
N ASP A 231 -14.75 -19.11 -5.29
CA ASP A 231 -15.07 -20.13 -4.29
C ASP A 231 -14.86 -19.65 -2.84
N LYS A 232 -14.46 -18.38 -2.64
CA LYS A 232 -14.23 -17.81 -1.31
C LYS A 232 -15.31 -16.80 -0.95
N ILE A 233 -15.55 -16.70 0.36
CA ILE A 233 -16.40 -15.65 0.92
C ILE A 233 -15.58 -14.35 0.96
N ILE A 234 -16.10 -13.27 0.36
CA ILE A 234 -15.54 -11.93 0.54
C ILE A 234 -16.17 -11.29 1.78
N TYR A 235 -15.42 -11.25 2.88
CA TYR A 235 -15.87 -10.70 4.16
C TYR A 235 -15.30 -9.29 4.36
N PRO A 236 -16.14 -8.24 4.34
CA PRO A 236 -15.67 -6.87 4.48
C PRO A 236 -15.42 -6.53 5.95
N ILE A 237 -14.32 -5.86 6.25
CA ILE A 237 -13.95 -5.37 7.59
C ILE A 237 -13.65 -3.88 7.50
N ASN A 238 -14.19 -3.09 8.42
CA ASN A 238 -13.79 -1.68 8.55
C ASN A 238 -12.36 -1.62 9.10
N THR A 239 -11.45 -1.06 8.32
CA THR A 239 -10.01 -1.00 8.64
C THR A 239 -9.52 0.39 9.04
N ALA A 240 -10.41 1.39 9.13
CA ALA A 240 -10.02 2.78 9.36
C ALA A 240 -9.07 2.93 10.57
N GLU A 241 -9.37 2.27 11.68
CA GLU A 241 -8.54 2.31 12.89
C GLU A 241 -7.14 1.69 12.68
N THR A 242 -7.03 0.59 11.92
CA THR A 242 -5.71 0.02 11.62
C THR A 242 -4.94 0.91 10.65
N ASN A 243 -5.62 1.50 9.66
CA ASN A 243 -5.01 2.38 8.67
C ASN A 243 -4.44 3.66 9.34
N HIS A 244 -5.11 4.20 10.35
CA HIS A 244 -4.60 5.31 11.15
C HIS A 244 -3.29 4.99 11.89
N ARG A 245 -3.04 3.70 12.15
CA ARG A 245 -1.83 3.20 12.81
C ARG A 245 -0.75 2.72 11.82
N GLY A 246 -0.93 2.96 10.51
CA GLY A 246 0.08 2.72 9.49
C GLY A 246 -0.02 1.38 8.74
N GLY A 247 -1.20 0.73 8.70
CA GLY A 247 -1.39 -0.44 7.82
C GLY A 247 -2.79 -1.06 7.85
N GLY A 248 -3.14 -1.84 6.84
CA GLY A 248 -4.42 -2.57 6.77
C GLY A 248 -4.37 -4.01 7.32
N LEU A 249 -5.39 -4.82 7.01
CA LEU A 249 -5.55 -6.20 7.50
C LEU A 249 -4.34 -7.10 7.25
N HIS A 250 -3.75 -7.00 6.05
CA HIS A 250 -2.63 -7.84 5.64
C HIS A 250 -1.42 -7.61 6.55
N CYS A 251 -1.13 -6.35 6.90
CA CYS A 251 0.03 -5.95 7.71
C CYS A 251 0.06 -6.59 9.10
N TRP A 252 -1.11 -6.95 9.64
CA TRP A 252 -1.27 -7.55 10.98
C TRP A 252 -1.33 -9.08 10.94
N SER A 253 -1.01 -9.70 9.80
CA SER A 253 -1.18 -11.13 9.59
C SER A 253 0.04 -11.77 8.95
N MET A 254 0.21 -13.08 9.18
CA MET A 254 1.20 -13.88 8.47
C MET A 254 0.65 -15.28 8.29
N GLN A 255 0.51 -15.71 7.03
CA GLN A 255 0.08 -17.04 6.70
C GLN A 255 1.18 -18.06 6.95
N VAL A 256 0.80 -19.23 7.46
CA VAL A 256 1.65 -20.42 7.51
C VAL A 256 1.10 -21.42 6.49
N PRO A 257 1.80 -21.67 5.37
CA PRO A 257 1.41 -22.70 4.42
C PRO A 257 1.29 -24.08 5.07
N LYS A 258 0.44 -24.94 4.53
CA LYS A 258 0.29 -26.33 4.99
C LYS A 258 1.51 -27.18 4.67
#